data_AF-A0A1C5QTF0-F1
#
_entry.id   AF-A0A1C5QTF0-F1
#
_cell.length_a   1.000
_cell.length_b   1.000
_cell.length_c   1.000
_cell.angle_alpha   90.00
_cell.angle_beta   90.00
_cell.angle_gamma   90.00
#
_symmetry.space_group_name_H-M   'P 1'
#
loop_
_entity.id
_entity.type
_entity.pdbx_description
1 polymer ?
#
loop_
_entity_poly.entity_id
_entity_poly.type
_entity_poly.pdbx_seq_one_letter_code
_entity_poly.pdbx_strand_id
1 'polypeptide(L)'
;MKPEYGDVICVNHGIYNHFGIYVDENHVIHYAGKDEDFFLRKMHIDETSMDKFLGNSNRYYVYKFSEDSSKSVKRIRANGLNRGYKESAYAMYMLLKLKNKIKYKIYSPDETVKRARSRIGERRFNLGFNNCEYFAVWCKTGVSQSYQVNLVLDAIFIKSKIDIY
;
A
#
# COMPACT_ATOMS: atom_id res chain seq x y z
N MET A 1 -16.10 8.15 3.95
CA MET A 1 -15.21 9.01 4.78
C MET A 1 -14.18 9.63 3.86
N LYS A 2 -13.85 10.92 4.04
CA LYS A 2 -12.78 11.58 3.28
C LYS A 2 -11.40 11.15 3.84
N PRO A 3 -10.36 11.02 3.00
CA PRO A 3 -9.00 10.80 3.46
C PRO A 3 -8.49 12.05 4.20
N GLU A 4 -7.56 11.82 5.11
CA GLU A 4 -6.85 12.85 5.87
C GLU A 4 -5.37 12.86 5.46
N TYR A 5 -4.70 14.00 5.61
CA TYR A 5 -3.27 14.15 5.32
C TYR A 5 -2.46 12.97 5.91
N GLY A 6 -1.59 12.37 5.11
CA GLY A 6 -0.76 11.22 5.49
C GLY A 6 -1.50 9.87 5.57
N ASP A 7 -2.75 9.79 5.14
CA ASP A 7 -3.43 8.51 4.94
C ASP A 7 -2.85 7.74 3.75
N VAL A 8 -2.86 6.41 3.87
CA VAL A 8 -2.64 5.53 2.72
C VAL A 8 -3.97 5.36 1.98
N ILE A 9 -3.97 5.69 0.70
CA ILE A 9 -5.12 5.52 -0.18
C ILE A 9 -4.84 4.49 -1.27
N CYS A 10 -5.89 3.85 -1.76
CA CYS A 10 -5.81 2.81 -2.78
C CYS A 10 -6.94 2.94 -3.78
N VAL A 11 -6.63 2.87 -5.07
CA VAL A 11 -7.58 2.85 -6.18
C VAL A 11 -7.42 1.57 -6.98
N ASN A 12 -8.51 1.01 -7.46
CA ASN A 12 -8.50 -0.17 -8.32
C ASN A 12 -8.59 0.26 -9.79
N HIS A 13 -7.57 -0.08 -10.58
CA HIS A 13 -7.49 0.20 -12.01
C HIS A 13 -7.90 -1.00 -12.89
N GLY A 14 -8.79 -1.86 -12.37
CA GLY A 14 -9.28 -3.08 -13.01
C GLY A 14 -8.43 -4.30 -12.65
N ILE A 15 -7.25 -4.41 -13.27
CA ILE A 15 -6.37 -5.59 -13.13
C ILE A 15 -5.29 -5.44 -12.05
N TYR A 16 -5.13 -4.24 -11.50
CA TYR A 16 -4.19 -3.99 -10.40
C TYR A 16 -4.71 -2.90 -9.45
N ASN A 17 -4.25 -2.96 -8.21
CA ASN A 17 -4.49 -1.95 -7.19
C ASN A 17 -3.31 -0.99 -7.15
N HIS A 18 -3.61 0.30 -7.03
CA HIS A 18 -2.62 1.36 -7.01
C HIS A 18 -2.69 2.13 -5.71
N PHE A 19 -1.53 2.34 -5.08
CA PHE A 19 -1.44 2.90 -3.74
C PHE A 19 -0.69 4.23 -3.75
N GLY A 20 -1.12 5.15 -2.90
CA GLY A 20 -0.51 6.46 -2.71
C GLY A 20 -0.67 6.97 -1.28
N ILE A 21 0.08 8.01 -0.97
CA ILE A 21 -0.02 8.79 0.26
C ILE A 21 -0.81 10.06 -0.06
N TYR A 22 -1.94 10.22 0.62
CA TYR A 22 -2.78 11.40 0.47
C TYR A 22 -2.11 12.60 1.13
N VAL A 23 -2.02 13.72 0.39
CA VAL A 23 -1.53 15.00 0.89
C VAL A 23 -2.74 15.92 1.10
N ASP A 24 -3.46 16.22 0.04
CA ASP A 24 -4.68 17.02 0.11
C ASP A 24 -5.61 16.70 -1.07
N GLU A 25 -6.68 17.48 -1.24
CA GLU A 25 -7.72 17.28 -2.26
C GLU A 25 -7.16 17.20 -3.69
N ASN A 26 -6.03 17.87 -3.93
CA ASN A 26 -5.39 18.01 -5.22
C ASN A 26 -4.06 17.25 -5.30
N HIS A 27 -3.55 16.65 -4.24
CA HIS A 27 -2.21 16.07 -4.23
C HIS A 27 -2.15 14.68 -3.61
N VAL A 28 -1.51 13.76 -4.33
CA VAL A 28 -1.20 12.39 -3.90
C VAL A 28 0.23 12.06 -4.29
N ILE A 29 1.01 11.48 -3.37
CA ILE A 29 2.35 10.97 -3.65
C ILE A 29 2.28 9.48 -3.90
N HIS A 30 2.68 9.03 -5.09
CA HIS A 30 2.60 7.63 -5.49
C HIS A 30 3.59 7.33 -6.60
N TYR A 31 3.70 6.07 -6.99
CA TYR A 31 4.39 5.73 -8.24
C TYR A 31 3.53 6.16 -9.44
N ALA A 32 3.93 7.21 -10.13
CA ALA A 32 3.34 7.70 -11.38
C ALA A 32 4.04 7.08 -12.62
N GLY A 33 3.67 7.53 -13.82
CA GLY A 33 4.33 7.13 -15.07
C GLY A 33 3.62 6.03 -15.88
N LYS A 34 2.47 5.53 -15.41
CA LYS A 34 1.64 4.58 -16.17
C LYS A 34 1.17 5.12 -17.52
N ASP A 35 0.82 6.41 -17.57
CA ASP A 35 0.36 7.04 -18.81
C ASP A 35 1.50 7.21 -19.83
N GLU A 36 2.75 7.16 -19.38
CA GLU A 36 3.95 7.27 -20.21
C GLU A 36 4.43 5.90 -20.74
N ASP A 37 4.10 4.82 -20.05
CA ASP A 37 4.40 3.46 -20.48
C ASP A 37 3.38 2.48 -19.90
N PHE A 38 2.49 1.98 -20.76
CA PHE A 38 1.46 1.01 -20.39
C PHE A 38 2.04 -0.26 -19.75
N PHE A 39 3.27 -0.64 -20.11
CA PHE A 39 3.98 -1.78 -19.52
C PHE A 39 4.59 -1.47 -18.14
N LEU A 40 4.32 -0.28 -17.58
CA LEU A 40 4.75 0.17 -16.26
C LEU A 40 6.29 0.14 -16.05
N ARG A 41 7.10 0.18 -17.11
CA ARG A 41 8.57 0.12 -17.00
C ARG A 41 9.19 1.47 -16.65
N LYS A 42 8.44 2.56 -16.87
CA LYS A 42 8.89 3.93 -16.62
C LYS A 42 8.34 4.55 -15.33
N MET A 43 7.75 3.73 -14.47
CA MET A 43 7.15 4.22 -13.24
C MET A 43 8.18 4.90 -12.33
N HIS A 44 7.81 6.00 -11.72
CA HIS A 44 8.63 6.74 -10.75
C HIS A 44 7.77 7.33 -9.64
N ILE A 45 8.34 7.53 -8.45
CA ILE A 45 7.60 8.19 -7.38
C ILE A 45 7.47 9.68 -7.70
N ASP A 46 6.25 10.20 -7.61
CA ASP A 46 5.91 11.57 -7.93
C ASP A 46 4.74 12.08 -7.08
N GLU A 47 4.62 13.39 -6.94
CA GLU A 47 3.47 14.06 -6.33
C GLU A 47 2.57 14.57 -7.47
N THR A 48 1.39 13.97 -7.64
CA THR A 48 0.48 14.29 -8.76
C THR A 48 -0.92 14.63 -8.29
N SER A 49 -1.77 15.04 -9.23
CA SER A 49 -3.17 15.29 -8.93
C SER A 49 -3.93 14.04 -8.49
N MET A 50 -4.97 14.23 -7.67
CA MET A 50 -5.92 13.18 -7.32
C MET A 50 -6.59 12.59 -8.58
N ASP A 51 -6.92 13.43 -9.56
CA ASP A 51 -7.48 12.98 -10.84
C ASP A 51 -6.51 12.05 -11.59
N LYS A 52 -5.22 12.38 -11.63
CA LYS A 52 -4.21 11.52 -12.25
C LYS A 52 -4.03 10.20 -11.49
N PHE A 53 -4.09 10.24 -10.16
CA PHE A 53 -4.03 9.03 -9.33
C PHE A 53 -5.25 8.11 -9.57
N LEU A 54 -6.45 8.70 -9.63
CA LEU A 54 -7.71 8.01 -9.86
C LEU A 54 -7.85 7.50 -11.29
N GLY A 55 -7.30 8.21 -12.27
CA GLY A 55 -7.51 7.95 -13.68
C GLY A 55 -9.02 7.95 -14.01
N ASN A 56 -9.51 6.84 -14.55
CA ASN A 56 -10.94 6.67 -14.86
C ASN A 56 -11.77 6.11 -13.68
N SER A 57 -11.17 5.90 -12.51
CA SER A 57 -11.88 5.39 -11.34
C SER A 57 -12.54 6.52 -10.57
N ASN A 58 -13.82 6.36 -10.23
CA ASN A 58 -14.52 7.25 -9.29
C ASN A 58 -14.48 6.76 -7.84
N ARG A 59 -13.61 5.78 -7.54
CA ARG A 59 -13.57 5.09 -6.24
C ARG A 59 -12.17 4.84 -5.76
N TYR A 60 -11.98 5.06 -4.46
CA TYR A 60 -10.78 4.68 -3.74
C TYR A 60 -11.13 4.24 -2.31
N TYR A 61 -10.15 3.65 -1.64
CA TYR A 61 -10.19 3.18 -0.27
C TYR A 61 -9.17 3.93 0.57
N VAL A 62 -9.49 4.12 1.84
CA VAL A 62 -8.58 4.69 2.85
C VAL A 62 -8.19 3.58 3.83
N TYR A 63 -6.89 3.44 4.09
CA TYR A 63 -6.34 2.48 5.03
C TYR A 63 -5.99 3.18 6.34
N LYS A 64 -6.69 2.83 7.43
CA LYS A 64 -6.47 3.38 8.77
C LYS A 64 -5.68 2.41 9.62
N PHE A 65 -4.51 2.87 10.05
CA PHE A 65 -3.57 2.14 10.91
C PHE A 65 -3.86 2.50 12.37
N SER A 66 -3.84 1.51 13.27
CA SER A 66 -4.08 1.71 14.70
C SER A 66 -2.81 1.41 15.48
N GLU A 67 -2.46 2.27 16.44
CA GLU A 67 -1.33 2.05 17.36
C GLU A 67 -1.56 0.88 18.32
N ASP A 68 -2.82 0.49 18.51
CA ASP A 68 -3.17 -0.72 19.24
C ASP A 68 -2.87 -1.93 18.35
N SER A 69 -1.75 -2.60 18.60
CA SER A 69 -1.29 -3.77 17.85
C SER A 69 -2.24 -4.96 17.91
N SER A 70 -3.25 -4.94 18.79
CA SER A 70 -4.32 -5.93 18.83
C SER A 70 -5.45 -5.67 17.83
N LYS A 71 -5.51 -4.46 17.25
CA LYS A 71 -6.55 -4.05 16.29
C LYS A 71 -6.01 -4.11 14.86
N SER A 72 -6.74 -4.82 14.00
CA SER A 72 -6.44 -4.91 12.57
C SER A 72 -6.54 -3.54 11.87
N VAL A 73 -5.70 -3.32 10.86
CA VAL A 73 -5.81 -2.18 9.93
C VAL A 73 -7.22 -2.16 9.35
N LYS A 74 -7.93 -1.04 9.51
CA LYS A 74 -9.30 -0.90 9.00
C LYS A 74 -9.27 -0.28 7.62
N ARG A 75 -9.91 -0.94 6.65
CA ARG A 75 -10.18 -0.38 5.33
C ARG A 75 -11.55 0.29 5.33
N ILE A 76 -11.58 1.59 5.08
CA ILE A 76 -12.82 2.36 5.01
C ILE A 76 -13.06 2.77 3.55
N ARG A 77 -14.29 2.54 3.08
CA ARG A 77 -14.72 2.87 1.72
C ARG A 77 -15.04 4.36 1.58
N ALA A 78 -14.60 4.99 0.49
CA ALA A 78 -14.90 6.39 0.23
C ALA A 78 -16.29 6.64 -0.43
N ASN A 79 -16.81 5.80 -1.35
CA ASN A 79 -18.24 5.73 -1.77
C ASN A 79 -18.52 4.58 -2.78
N GLY A 80 -19.80 4.14 -2.92
CA GLY A 80 -20.42 3.42 -4.07
C GLY A 80 -19.95 1.99 -4.47
N LEU A 81 -20.85 0.98 -4.34
CA LEU A 81 -20.99 -0.39 -4.97
C LEU A 81 -21.10 -1.64 -4.05
N ASN A 82 -22.22 -2.36 -4.17
CA ASN A 82 -22.35 -3.76 -3.79
C ASN A 82 -21.53 -4.66 -4.74
N ARG A 83 -20.42 -5.24 -4.26
CA ARG A 83 -19.88 -6.53 -4.73
C ARG A 83 -18.77 -7.00 -3.78
N GLY A 84 -18.91 -8.24 -3.31
CA GLY A 84 -17.91 -8.93 -2.49
C GLY A 84 -16.71 -9.34 -3.34
N TYR A 85 -15.52 -8.91 -2.94
CA TYR A 85 -14.26 -9.42 -3.47
C TYR A 85 -13.93 -10.74 -2.77
N LYS A 86 -13.59 -11.77 -3.56
CA LYS A 86 -12.88 -12.96 -3.08
C LYS A 86 -11.38 -12.64 -3.02
N GLU A 87 -10.87 -12.61 -1.79
CA GLU A 87 -9.53 -13.02 -1.31
C GLU A 87 -8.38 -13.16 -2.33
N SER A 88 -7.31 -12.39 -2.10
CA SER A 88 -5.88 -12.74 -2.23
C SER A 88 -5.03 -11.44 -2.38
N ALA A 89 -3.90 -11.21 -1.73
CA ALA A 89 -3.13 -12.00 -0.79
C ALA A 89 -2.33 -11.12 0.20
N TYR A 90 -2.18 -9.81 -0.05
CA TYR A 90 -1.16 -9.01 0.66
C TYR A 90 -1.64 -8.35 1.96
N ALA A 91 -2.88 -7.85 2.02
CA ALA A 91 -3.45 -7.40 3.29
C ALA A 91 -3.63 -8.58 4.27
N MET A 92 -3.97 -9.77 3.77
CA MET A 92 -4.02 -11.02 4.54
C MET A 92 -2.63 -11.46 5.02
N TYR A 93 -1.61 -11.29 4.17
CA TYR A 93 -0.20 -11.47 4.52
C TYR A 93 0.30 -10.48 5.61
N MET A 94 -0.04 -9.20 5.49
CA MET A 94 0.23 -8.17 6.51
C MET A 94 -0.48 -8.53 7.82
N LEU A 95 -1.73 -9.02 7.77
CA LEU A 95 -2.50 -9.48 8.93
C LEU A 95 -1.92 -10.74 9.60
N LEU A 96 -1.31 -11.67 8.85
CA LEU A 96 -0.67 -12.87 9.39
C LEU A 96 0.66 -12.57 10.13
N LYS A 97 1.36 -11.50 9.74
CA LYS A 97 2.65 -11.10 10.34
C LYS A 97 2.52 -10.14 11.53
N LEU A 98 1.36 -9.52 11.68
CA LEU A 98 0.96 -8.69 12.82
C LEU A 98 0.56 -9.51 14.07
N LYS A 99 0.67 -10.85 14.03
CA LYS A 99 0.60 -11.75 15.19
C LYS A 99 1.83 -11.63 16.13
N ASN A 100 2.26 -10.41 16.47
CA ASN A 100 3.26 -10.10 17.50
C ASN A 100 4.74 -10.45 17.25
N LYS A 101 5.21 -10.67 16.01
CA LYS A 101 6.64 -10.97 15.76
C LYS A 101 7.50 -9.82 15.22
N ILE A 102 6.91 -8.76 14.66
CA ILE A 102 7.66 -7.63 14.10
C ILE A 102 7.21 -6.35 14.77
N LYS A 103 8.16 -5.65 15.42
CA LYS A 103 7.98 -4.26 15.82
C LYS A 103 7.90 -3.39 14.56
N TYR A 104 6.79 -2.69 14.40
CA TYR A 104 6.64 -1.63 13.41
C TYR A 104 6.21 -0.36 14.14
N LYS A 105 6.54 0.80 13.58
CA LYS A 105 6.14 2.09 14.13
C LYS A 105 5.12 2.70 13.18
N ILE A 106 3.96 3.11 13.69
CA ILE A 106 3.06 3.93 12.89
C ILE A 106 3.57 5.36 12.96
N TYR A 107 3.92 5.92 11.80
CA TYR A 107 4.36 7.30 11.71
C TYR A 107 3.17 8.26 11.70
N SER A 108 3.39 9.45 12.27
CA SER A 108 2.44 10.56 12.19
C SER A 108 2.15 10.92 10.73
N PRO A 109 1.04 11.62 10.46
CA PRO A 109 0.77 12.20 9.15
C PRO A 109 1.98 12.92 8.53
N ASP A 110 2.59 13.86 9.27
CA ASP A 110 3.74 14.63 8.81
C ASP A 110 4.94 13.76 8.44
N GLU A 111 5.29 12.80 9.31
CA GLU A 111 6.43 11.93 9.05
C GLU A 111 6.11 10.97 7.89
N THR A 112 4.86 10.50 7.75
CA THR A 112 4.43 9.70 6.60
C THR A 112 4.62 10.44 5.29
N VAL A 113 4.17 11.69 5.21
CA VAL A 113 4.29 12.51 3.99
C VAL A 113 5.74 12.93 3.74
N LYS A 114 6.50 13.30 4.78
CA LYS A 114 7.94 13.58 4.67
C LYS A 114 8.71 12.41 4.07
N ARG A 115 8.41 11.18 4.53
CA ARG A 115 8.99 9.94 4.00
C ARG A 115 8.57 9.69 2.54
N ALA A 116 7.31 9.97 2.20
CA ALA A 116 6.85 9.86 0.82
C ALA A 116 7.61 10.82 -0.10
N ARG A 117 7.73 12.10 0.30
CA ARG A 117 8.47 13.14 -0.43
C ARG A 117 9.96 12.82 -0.55
N SER A 118 10.57 12.20 0.45
CA SER A 118 11.99 11.84 0.42
C SER A 118 12.36 10.81 -0.67
N ARG A 119 11.38 10.18 -1.33
CA ARG A 119 11.61 9.20 -2.39
C ARG A 119 11.10 9.67 -3.76
N ILE A 120 10.65 10.92 -3.90
CA ILE A 120 10.29 11.51 -5.21
C ILE A 120 11.46 11.34 -6.18
N GLY A 121 11.15 10.94 -7.41
CA GLY A 121 12.12 10.63 -8.47
C GLY A 121 12.65 9.20 -8.47
N GLU A 122 12.38 8.39 -7.44
CA GLU A 122 12.84 6.99 -7.42
C GLU A 122 12.16 6.16 -8.52
N ARG A 123 12.96 5.45 -9.32
CA ARG A 123 12.51 4.65 -10.49
C ARG A 123 12.60 3.14 -10.29
N ARG A 124 12.68 2.66 -9.04
CA ARG A 124 12.88 1.24 -8.71
C ARG A 124 11.57 0.44 -8.76
N PHE A 125 10.79 0.59 -9.83
CA PHE A 125 9.53 -0.11 -9.99
C PHE A 125 9.73 -1.53 -10.55
N ASN A 126 9.04 -2.51 -9.97
CA ASN A 126 9.06 -3.90 -10.36
C ASN A 126 7.63 -4.47 -10.24
N LEU A 127 7.10 -4.95 -11.36
CA LEU A 127 5.74 -5.47 -11.50
C LEU A 127 5.46 -6.71 -10.63
N GLY A 128 6.46 -7.56 -10.39
CA GLY A 128 6.29 -8.82 -9.66
C GLY A 128 5.96 -8.66 -8.18
N PHE A 129 6.08 -7.43 -7.64
CA PHE A 129 5.99 -7.18 -6.20
C PHE A 129 5.04 -6.02 -5.83
N ASN A 130 4.21 -5.46 -6.71
CA ASN A 130 3.32 -4.32 -6.36
C ASN A 130 4.04 -3.19 -5.58
N ASN A 131 5.07 -2.58 -6.17
CA ASN A 131 5.95 -1.62 -5.49
C ASN A 131 5.24 -0.38 -4.93
N CYS A 132 4.07 -0.01 -5.45
CA CYS A 132 3.24 1.06 -4.90
C CYS A 132 2.78 0.75 -3.48
N GLU A 133 2.36 -0.49 -3.24
CA GLU A 133 1.89 -0.95 -1.93
C GLU A 133 3.03 -0.93 -0.92
N TYR A 134 4.19 -1.48 -1.29
CA TYR A 134 5.39 -1.44 -0.45
C TYR A 134 5.81 -0.01 -0.12
N PHE A 135 5.79 0.88 -1.11
CA PHE A 135 6.10 2.29 -0.88
C PHE A 135 5.15 2.92 0.13
N ALA A 136 3.84 2.76 -0.04
CA ALA A 136 2.86 3.35 0.85
C ALA A 136 2.95 2.78 2.28
N VAL A 137 3.13 1.46 2.41
CA VAL A 137 3.34 0.79 3.70
C VAL A 137 4.64 1.25 4.35
N TRP A 138 5.74 1.36 3.60
CA TRP A 138 7.01 1.85 4.12
C TRP A 138 6.89 3.30 4.61
N CYS A 139 6.18 4.16 3.88
CA CYS A 139 5.94 5.54 4.31
C CYS A 139 5.24 5.54 5.68
N LYS A 140 4.18 4.74 5.83
CA LYS A 140 3.36 4.73 7.06
C LYS A 140 3.99 3.98 8.23
N THR A 141 4.79 2.94 7.97
CA THR A 141 5.20 1.97 9.00
C THR A 141 6.70 1.78 9.18
N GLY A 142 7.53 2.26 8.25
CA GLY A 142 8.98 2.04 8.27
C GLY A 142 9.42 0.68 7.76
N VAL A 143 8.47 -0.21 7.51
CA VAL A 143 8.71 -1.58 7.07
C VAL A 143 9.21 -1.60 5.63
N SER A 144 10.39 -2.18 5.40
CA SER A 144 10.98 -2.36 4.08
C SER A 144 10.79 -3.78 3.52
N GLN A 145 10.85 -3.91 2.19
CA GLN A 145 10.62 -5.15 1.44
C GLN A 145 11.61 -6.27 1.82
N SER A 146 12.90 -5.95 1.98
CA SER A 146 13.96 -6.94 2.23
C SER A 146 13.84 -7.64 3.59
N TYR A 147 13.40 -6.92 4.63
CA TYR A 147 13.24 -7.51 5.96
C TYR A 147 12.04 -8.46 6.03
N GLN A 148 10.99 -8.21 5.24
CA GLN A 148 9.75 -8.94 5.38
C GLN A 148 9.54 -10.10 4.44
N VAL A 149 10.01 -10.01 3.18
CA VAL A 149 9.86 -11.11 2.21
C VAL A 149 10.56 -12.37 2.73
N ASN A 150 11.77 -12.27 3.29
CA ASN A 150 12.51 -13.41 3.83
C ASN A 150 11.74 -14.10 4.97
N LEU A 151 11.35 -13.34 6.00
CA LEU A 151 10.61 -13.83 7.17
C LEU A 151 9.26 -14.49 6.86
N VAL A 152 8.79 -14.44 5.62
CA VAL A 152 7.41 -14.77 5.22
C VAL A 152 7.41 -15.90 4.26
N LEU A 153 8.34 -15.87 3.30
CA LEU A 153 8.78 -17.07 2.63
C LEU A 153 9.12 -18.13 3.69
N ASP A 154 9.91 -17.77 4.71
CA ASP A 154 10.26 -18.70 5.80
C ASP A 154 9.03 -19.24 6.56
N ALA A 155 8.05 -18.40 6.89
CA ALA A 155 6.84 -18.84 7.59
C ALA A 155 5.93 -19.72 6.73
N ILE A 156 5.86 -19.44 5.42
CA ILE A 156 5.11 -20.24 4.45
C ILE A 156 5.78 -21.60 4.26
N PHE A 157 7.11 -21.63 4.11
CA PHE A 157 7.89 -22.87 3.97
C PHE A 157 7.87 -23.76 5.22
N ILE A 158 7.84 -23.17 6.41
CA ILE A 158 7.69 -23.92 7.68
C ILE A 158 6.31 -24.55 7.74
N LYS A 159 5.25 -23.83 7.35
CA LYS A 159 3.89 -24.36 7.42
C LYS A 159 3.63 -25.47 6.40
N SER A 160 4.19 -25.35 5.19
CA SER A 160 4.10 -26.40 4.17
C SER A 160 4.85 -27.70 4.55
N LYS A 161 5.73 -27.68 5.56
CA LYS A 161 6.39 -28.88 6.10
C LYS A 161 5.62 -29.53 7.26
N ILE A 162 4.64 -28.86 7.85
CA ILE A 162 3.93 -29.32 9.06
C ILE A 162 2.61 -30.03 8.72
N ASP A 163 2.09 -29.91 7.49
CA ASP A 163 0.87 -30.58 7.04
C ASP A 163 1.13 -31.90 6.28
N ILE A 164 2.02 -32.76 6.80
CA ILE A 164 2.07 -34.18 6.40
C ILE A 164 2.03 -35.02 7.67
N TYR A 165 0.83 -35.33 8.15
CA TYR A 165 0.41 -36.61 8.75
C TYR A 165 -1.12 -36.68 8.74
#